data_AF-A0A9Q0KG90-F1
#
_entry.id   AF-A0A9Q0KG90-F1
#
_cell.length_a   1.000
_cell.length_b   1.000
_cell.length_c   1.000
_cell.angle_alpha   90.00
_cell.angle_beta   90.00
_cell.angle_gamma   90.00
#
_symmetry.space_group_name_H-M   'P 1'
#
loop_
_entity.id
_entity.type
_entity.pdbx_description
1 polymer ?
#
loop_
_entity_poly.entity_id
_entity_poly.type
_entity_poly.pdbx_seq_one_letter_code
_entity_poly.pdbx_strand_id
1 'polypeptide(L)'
;MPLTRCCCILSFFVGICSLLRKRYKKRFRVYRFSIVVPVILDFSGLALSYSYLGMAFSKGAKSTIGFLLNRVNHSMCSGHSYCSLAHGEPYIAGVIQTRNLFASQLPSPSLHTTFKRSFSVEVAASEQMNLIRLLRERTSAPIKDVKSALVDSNWDIEAAQKDLRRRGVVLASKKSSRTAAEGLLALAQNESKAAVVELNCETDFVARNEIFQHLALSLARIALSVDSSAEQLSTAVPIGSEYLECLKINLDHPKLSGETTVQNAITEVAAMVGENVKLRRGIQLSTSAHGVVSSYLHTSPQPGLGRVAGVLTLEVEDNNVPLDALQEVGSQLGMHIVASKPLFLSRELVSNEAIESEREILKSQAELSGKPQMAIEKMVEGRLRKYFEEVVFMEQRFVVNDTINVKSLLSDLSRKVGSPVKIGQFFRMEVGEGIQRLETSSASEVVAQAA
;
A
#
# COMPACT_ATOMS: atom_id res chain seq x y z
N MET A 1 -6.85 39.36 -64.82
CA MET A 1 -5.67 38.98 -63.99
C MET A 1 -5.65 39.82 -62.71
N PRO A 2 -5.14 39.29 -61.59
CA PRO A 2 -5.85 39.46 -60.30
C PRO A 2 -4.96 39.78 -59.07
N LEU A 3 -5.54 39.68 -57.85
CA LEU A 3 -4.89 39.59 -56.51
C LEU A 3 -4.27 40.93 -56.01
N THR A 4 -4.21 41.33 -54.72
CA THR A 4 -4.69 40.86 -53.39
C THR A 4 -4.59 42.06 -52.39
N ARG A 5 -4.92 42.08 -51.09
CA ARG A 5 -5.35 41.11 -50.04
C ARG A 5 -6.02 41.93 -48.90
N CYS A 6 -7.28 41.70 -48.49
CA CYS A 6 -7.83 42.09 -47.16
C CYS A 6 -9.30 41.66 -46.95
N CYS A 7 -9.54 40.39 -46.58
CA CYS A 7 -10.75 39.91 -45.90
C CYS A 7 -10.57 38.43 -45.56
N CYS A 8 -10.52 38.06 -44.27
CA CYS A 8 -10.81 36.71 -43.71
C CYS A 8 -10.38 36.60 -42.23
N ILE A 9 -11.08 37.31 -41.33
CA ILE A 9 -11.10 36.98 -39.88
C ILE A 9 -12.56 37.07 -39.41
N LEU A 10 -13.45 36.21 -39.94
CA LEU A 10 -14.79 36.01 -39.37
C LEU A 10 -15.50 34.72 -39.83
N SER A 11 -14.82 33.57 -39.81
CA SER A 11 -15.47 32.29 -40.17
C SER A 11 -14.74 31.05 -39.66
N PHE A 12 -14.87 30.72 -38.36
CA PHE A 12 -14.51 29.37 -37.84
C PHE A 12 -15.26 28.90 -36.57
N PHE A 13 -16.43 29.48 -36.25
CA PHE A 13 -17.19 29.12 -35.03
C PHE A 13 -18.67 28.72 -35.26
N VAL A 14 -19.07 28.45 -36.50
CA VAL A 14 -20.40 27.91 -36.84
C VAL A 14 -20.23 26.71 -37.76
N GLY A 15 -19.88 25.55 -37.17
CA GLY A 15 -19.59 24.32 -37.95
C GLY A 15 -19.69 22.99 -37.19
N ILE A 16 -19.85 22.99 -35.86
CA ILE A 16 -19.84 21.76 -35.03
C ILE A 16 -21.10 21.68 -34.14
N CYS A 17 -22.27 21.75 -34.76
CA CYS A 17 -23.56 21.45 -34.10
C CYS A 17 -24.56 20.69 -34.99
N SER A 18 -24.17 20.28 -36.20
CA SER A 18 -25.06 19.61 -37.17
C SER A 18 -24.84 18.09 -37.33
N LEU A 19 -24.02 17.45 -36.47
CA LEU A 19 -23.67 16.03 -36.61
C LEU A 19 -24.01 15.11 -35.41
N LEU A 20 -24.69 15.62 -34.38
CA LEU A 20 -25.10 14.84 -33.18
C LEU A 20 -26.63 14.77 -32.99
N ARG A 21 -27.39 14.65 -34.09
CA ARG A 21 -28.87 14.59 -34.02
C ARG A 21 -29.56 13.65 -35.03
N LYS A 22 -29.01 12.45 -35.25
CA LYS A 22 -29.70 11.28 -35.87
C LYS A 22 -28.89 10.00 -35.60
N ARG A 23 -29.58 8.89 -35.28
CA ARG A 23 -29.07 7.61 -34.70
C ARG A 23 -28.78 7.72 -33.18
N TYR A 24 -29.44 7.02 -32.25
CA TYR A 24 -30.53 6.02 -32.34
C TYR A 24 -31.62 6.27 -31.27
N LYS A 25 -32.87 5.91 -31.58
CA LYS A 25 -34.05 6.01 -30.71
C LYS A 25 -34.76 4.65 -30.69
N LYS A 26 -34.75 3.92 -29.55
CA LYS A 26 -35.50 2.68 -29.16
C LYS A 26 -34.57 1.82 -28.26
N ARG A 27 -34.84 1.46 -27.00
CA ARG A 27 -36.06 0.92 -26.36
C ARG A 27 -36.03 1.18 -24.85
N PHE A 28 -37.18 1.50 -24.27
CA PHE A 28 -37.42 1.29 -22.83
C PHE A 28 -37.46 -0.22 -22.53
N ARG A 29 -36.90 -0.64 -21.39
CA ARG A 29 -37.36 -1.85 -20.69
C ARG A 29 -37.29 -1.60 -19.18
N VAL A 30 -38.44 -1.81 -18.53
CA VAL A 30 -38.62 -1.68 -17.09
C VAL A 30 -37.83 -2.77 -16.39
N TYR A 31 -36.95 -2.39 -15.45
CA TYR A 31 -36.39 -3.33 -14.48
C TYR A 31 -37.13 -3.19 -13.15
N ARG A 32 -37.70 -4.31 -12.72
CA ARG A 32 -38.56 -4.46 -11.55
C ARG A 32 -37.65 -4.61 -10.33
N PHE A 33 -37.81 -3.76 -9.32
CA PHE A 33 -37.16 -3.97 -8.03
C PHE A 33 -37.72 -5.27 -7.41
N SER A 34 -36.84 -6.23 -7.14
CA SER A 34 -37.12 -7.39 -6.30
C SER A 34 -36.24 -7.30 -5.06
N ILE A 35 -36.88 -6.97 -3.93
CA ILE A 35 -36.28 -7.01 -2.60
C ILE A 35 -36.20 -8.49 -2.20
N VAL A 36 -35.00 -8.99 -1.88
CA VAL A 36 -34.83 -10.33 -1.32
C VAL A 36 -34.67 -10.19 0.19
N VAL A 37 -35.73 -10.57 0.92
CA VAL A 37 -35.70 -10.79 2.37
C VAL A 37 -35.35 -12.26 2.62
N PRO A 38 -34.38 -12.60 3.48
CA PRO A 38 -34.09 -13.98 3.85
C PRO A 38 -34.85 -14.41 5.13
N VAL A 39 -34.89 -15.73 5.36
CA VAL A 39 -35.40 -16.43 6.59
C VAL A 39 -36.93 -16.25 6.80
N ILE A 40 -37.74 -17.22 7.25
CA ILE A 40 -37.54 -18.47 8.01
C ILE A 40 -38.45 -19.58 7.45
N LEU A 41 -37.96 -20.82 7.41
CA LEU A 41 -38.80 -22.03 7.37
C LEU A 41 -38.21 -23.09 8.30
N ASP A 42 -38.92 -23.37 9.38
CA ASP A 42 -38.67 -24.53 10.24
C ASP A 42 -38.99 -25.82 9.49
N PHE A 43 -38.15 -26.85 9.63
CA PHE A 43 -38.62 -28.23 9.51
C PHE A 43 -37.95 -29.14 10.55
N SER A 44 -38.79 -29.95 11.18
CA SER A 44 -38.48 -30.77 12.34
C SER A 44 -37.73 -32.05 11.99
N GLY A 45 -36.67 -32.32 12.76
CA GLY A 45 -36.40 -33.61 13.40
C GLY A 45 -36.14 -34.85 12.54
N LEU A 46 -34.99 -35.49 12.81
CA LEU A 46 -34.99 -36.89 13.23
C LEU A 46 -33.69 -37.20 13.99
N ALA A 47 -33.82 -37.87 15.13
CA ALA A 47 -32.69 -38.27 15.97
C ALA A 47 -32.06 -39.57 15.46
N LEU A 48 -30.75 -39.73 15.71
CA LEU A 48 -30.16 -41.04 16.00
C LEU A 48 -29.03 -40.89 17.02
N SER A 49 -28.96 -41.86 17.92
CA SER A 49 -28.11 -41.93 19.11
C SER A 49 -26.62 -42.08 18.80
N TYR A 50 -25.76 -41.60 19.71
CA TYR A 50 -24.74 -42.46 20.34
C TYR A 50 -24.37 -41.95 21.74
N SER A 51 -24.32 -42.87 22.69
CA SER A 51 -24.07 -42.62 24.12
C SER A 51 -22.57 -42.71 24.42
N TYR A 52 -22.00 -41.82 25.26
CA TYR A 52 -20.91 -42.22 26.15
C TYR A 52 -20.86 -41.46 27.47
N LEU A 53 -20.67 -42.27 28.51
CA LEU A 53 -20.63 -42.05 29.94
C LEU A 53 -19.53 -41.05 30.40
N GLY A 54 -19.82 -40.18 31.37
CA GLY A 54 -18.82 -39.33 32.04
C GLY A 54 -19.35 -38.74 33.35
N MET A 55 -18.75 -39.08 34.49
CA MET A 55 -19.30 -38.83 35.83
C MET A 55 -19.17 -37.38 36.31
N ALA A 56 -20.19 -36.90 37.03
CA ALA A 56 -20.08 -35.75 37.91
C ALA A 56 -19.44 -36.13 39.25
N PHE A 57 -18.64 -35.24 39.83
CA PHE A 57 -18.27 -35.29 41.25
C PHE A 57 -18.29 -33.88 41.87
N SER A 58 -19.14 -33.69 42.87
CA SER A 58 -19.20 -32.50 43.70
C SER A 58 -18.61 -32.77 45.09
N LYS A 59 -17.70 -31.92 45.57
CA LYS A 59 -17.29 -31.65 46.98
C LYS A 59 -16.04 -30.75 46.90
N GLY A 60 -15.77 -29.83 47.83
CA GLY A 60 -16.49 -29.40 49.03
C GLY A 60 -15.78 -28.21 49.68
N ALA A 61 -16.46 -27.49 50.58
CA ALA A 61 -16.00 -26.21 51.11
C ALA A 61 -14.90 -26.28 52.19
N LYS A 62 -14.20 -25.15 52.39
CA LYS A 62 -13.81 -24.49 53.66
C LYS A 62 -13.18 -23.12 53.31
N SER A 63 -13.75 -21.97 53.69
CA SER A 63 -13.68 -21.32 55.03
C SER A 63 -12.27 -20.74 55.31
N THR A 64 -12.05 -19.53 55.87
CA THR A 64 -12.92 -18.68 56.72
C THR A 64 -12.35 -17.26 56.93
N ILE A 65 -13.21 -16.27 57.27
CA ILE A 65 -12.97 -15.04 58.10
C ILE A 65 -12.02 -13.98 57.48
N GLY A 66 -12.26 -12.66 57.50
CA GLY A 66 -13.19 -11.77 58.25
C GLY A 66 -12.37 -10.57 58.81
N PHE A 67 -12.83 -9.35 59.13
CA PHE A 67 -14.12 -8.69 59.43
C PHE A 67 -14.06 -7.23 58.84
N LEU A 68 -15.15 -6.56 58.39
CA LEU A 68 -16.06 -5.66 59.15
C LEU A 68 -15.32 -4.57 59.96
N LEU A 69 -15.64 -3.26 60.03
CA LEU A 69 -16.75 -2.35 59.65
C LEU A 69 -16.13 -0.91 59.54
N ASN A 70 -16.79 0.23 59.27
CA ASN A 70 -18.21 0.60 59.30
C ASN A 70 -18.52 1.78 58.36
N ARG A 71 -19.80 1.98 58.04
CA ARG A 71 -20.34 3.14 57.30
C ARG A 71 -21.33 3.85 58.19
N VAL A 72 -21.12 5.13 58.51
CA VAL A 72 -22.13 5.97 59.16
C VAL A 72 -22.19 7.33 58.45
N ASN A 73 -23.41 7.73 58.09
CA ASN A 73 -23.70 9.04 57.51
C ASN A 73 -23.62 10.13 58.58
N HIS A 74 -23.29 11.37 58.20
CA HIS A 74 -24.19 12.49 58.49
C HIS A 74 -23.87 13.73 57.65
N SER A 75 -24.91 14.40 57.19
CA SER A 75 -24.87 15.73 56.60
C SER A 75 -24.89 16.80 57.70
N MET A 76 -24.00 17.79 57.61
CA MET A 76 -24.14 19.09 58.28
C MET A 76 -23.65 20.19 57.35
N CYS A 77 -24.48 21.21 57.13
CA CYS A 77 -24.09 22.44 56.48
C CYS A 77 -23.51 23.42 57.51
N SER A 78 -22.38 24.04 57.20
CA SER A 78 -22.11 25.42 57.60
C SER A 78 -21.23 26.06 56.56
N GLY A 79 -21.71 27.15 55.94
CA GLY A 79 -20.83 28.00 55.15
C GLY A 79 -19.97 28.87 56.06
N HIS A 80 -18.91 29.45 55.52
CA HIS A 80 -18.44 30.82 55.83
C HIS A 80 -17.60 31.30 54.64
N SER A 81 -18.01 32.42 54.05
CA SER A 81 -17.28 33.10 52.98
C SER A 81 -16.06 33.83 53.54
N TYR A 82 -14.92 33.80 52.85
CA TYR A 82 -13.92 34.88 52.93
C TYR A 82 -13.28 35.16 51.57
N CYS A 83 -13.01 36.44 51.32
CA CYS A 83 -12.67 36.99 50.01
C CYS A 83 -11.22 36.71 49.60
N SER A 84 -11.01 36.61 48.29
CA SER A 84 -9.70 36.79 47.67
C SER A 84 -9.30 38.28 47.67
N LEU A 85 -8.10 38.59 48.12
CA LEU A 85 -7.46 39.89 47.91
C LEU A 85 -6.06 39.64 47.36
N ALA A 86 -5.79 40.16 46.17
CA ALA A 86 -4.54 39.95 45.44
C ALA A 86 -3.84 41.29 45.23
N HIS A 87 -2.53 41.30 45.42
CA HIS A 87 -1.65 42.37 44.96
C HIS A 87 -0.46 41.75 44.21
N GLY A 88 -0.14 42.31 43.04
CA GLY A 88 1.18 42.17 42.43
C GLY A 88 2.21 43.04 43.17
N GLU A 89 3.47 43.13 42.74
CA GLU A 89 4.08 42.61 41.52
C GLU A 89 5.60 42.30 41.80
N PRO A 90 6.60 42.26 40.88
CA PRO A 90 7.68 41.26 40.98
C PRO A 90 9.10 41.86 41.23
N TYR A 91 10.12 41.04 40.96
CA TYR A 91 11.55 41.32 40.70
C TYR A 91 12.63 41.06 41.79
N ILE A 92 13.36 39.96 41.55
CA ILE A 92 14.83 39.83 41.40
C ILE A 92 15.80 39.98 42.60
N ALA A 93 16.86 39.16 42.50
CA ALA A 93 18.16 39.18 43.18
C ALA A 93 18.21 38.68 44.63
N GLY A 94 18.86 37.53 44.82
CA GLY A 94 19.37 37.11 46.12
C GLY A 94 20.82 37.56 46.34
N VAL A 95 21.20 37.74 47.59
CA VAL A 95 22.59 37.68 48.06
C VAL A 95 22.62 36.88 49.36
N ILE A 96 23.54 35.94 49.47
CA ILE A 96 23.83 35.22 50.70
C ILE A 96 24.63 36.16 51.60
N GLN A 97 24.17 36.42 52.83
CA GLN A 97 25.07 36.92 53.87
C GLN A 97 24.77 36.32 55.24
N THR A 98 25.75 35.58 55.74
CA THR A 98 25.78 34.96 57.06
C THR A 98 26.08 35.99 58.14
N ARG A 99 25.36 35.96 59.26
CA ARG A 99 25.86 36.52 60.52
C ARG A 99 25.27 35.80 61.73
N ASN A 100 26.10 34.97 62.37
CA ASN A 100 25.79 34.39 63.67
C ASN A 100 25.85 35.48 64.75
N LEU A 101 24.86 35.52 65.65
CA LEU A 101 25.06 35.93 67.03
C LEU A 101 24.28 35.01 67.97
N PHE A 102 24.90 34.69 69.10
CA PHE A 102 24.41 33.74 70.09
C PHE A 102 23.19 34.28 70.86
N ALA A 103 22.16 33.46 71.01
CA ALA A 103 21.27 33.49 72.17
C ALA A 103 20.75 32.06 72.44
N SER A 104 20.88 31.62 73.69
CA SER A 104 20.49 30.29 74.14
C SER A 104 19.00 30.20 74.46
N GLN A 105 18.33 29.12 74.01
CA GLN A 105 17.41 28.28 74.81
C GLN A 105 16.73 27.20 73.94
N LEU A 106 16.82 25.95 74.39
CA LEU A 106 15.93 24.84 74.00
C LEU A 106 14.68 24.90 74.92
N PRO A 107 13.45 24.54 74.47
CA PRO A 107 13.19 23.13 74.12
C PRO A 107 12.12 22.83 73.03
N SER A 108 11.98 21.52 72.77
CA SER A 108 10.93 20.81 72.01
C SER A 108 11.09 20.70 70.46
N PRO A 109 10.91 19.49 69.88
CA PRO A 109 10.95 19.28 68.45
C PRO A 109 9.55 19.40 67.83
N SER A 110 9.15 20.61 67.44
CA SER A 110 8.03 20.74 66.50
C SER A 110 8.47 20.23 65.12
N LEU A 111 7.92 19.09 64.69
CA LEU A 111 8.06 18.59 63.32
C LEU A 111 7.36 19.53 62.34
N HIS A 112 8.03 20.63 61.97
CA HIS A 112 7.67 21.39 60.78
C HIS A 112 8.01 20.55 59.54
N THR A 113 7.07 19.69 59.16
CA THR A 113 6.96 19.17 57.80
C THR A 113 6.77 20.35 56.86
N THR A 114 7.88 20.89 56.37
CA THR A 114 7.90 21.82 55.25
C THR A 114 7.36 21.08 54.03
N PHE A 115 6.04 21.21 53.82
CA PHE A 115 5.37 20.62 52.69
C PHE A 115 5.88 21.32 51.43
N LYS A 116 6.93 20.76 50.81
CA LYS A 116 7.37 21.16 49.48
C LYS A 116 6.21 20.86 48.53
N ARG A 117 5.37 21.86 48.29
CA ARG A 117 4.50 21.90 47.12
C ARG A 117 5.41 21.91 45.90
N SER A 118 5.67 20.73 45.36
CA SER A 118 6.04 20.61 43.96
C SER A 118 4.89 21.20 43.17
N PHE A 119 5.10 22.37 42.58
CA PHE A 119 4.26 22.84 41.50
C PHE A 119 4.47 21.89 40.31
N SER A 120 3.67 20.82 40.26
CA SER A 120 3.41 20.16 38.99
C SER A 120 2.77 21.20 38.09
N VAL A 121 3.39 21.47 36.95
CA VAL A 121 2.80 22.31 35.91
C VAL A 121 1.72 21.48 35.24
N GLU A 122 0.55 21.43 35.87
CA GLU A 122 -0.64 20.77 35.32
C GLU A 122 -1.21 21.65 34.21
N VAL A 123 -0.70 21.42 33.00
CA VAL A 123 -1.20 22.00 31.73
C VAL A 123 -2.71 21.78 31.64
N ALA A 124 -3.48 22.84 31.34
CA ALA A 124 -4.93 22.79 31.37
C ALA A 124 -5.50 21.76 30.38
N ALA A 125 -6.58 21.06 30.73
CA ALA A 125 -7.11 19.96 29.91
C ALA A 125 -7.46 20.35 28.46
N SER A 126 -7.86 21.60 28.22
CA SER A 126 -8.08 22.16 26.88
C SER A 126 -6.78 22.34 26.09
N GLU A 127 -5.72 22.78 26.76
CA GLU A 127 -4.39 22.98 26.18
C GLU A 127 -3.73 21.64 25.85
N GLN A 128 -3.87 20.63 26.73
CA GLN A 128 -3.44 19.25 26.46
C GLN A 128 -4.01 18.70 25.15
N MET A 129 -5.31 18.92 24.90
CA MET A 129 -5.97 18.46 23.67
C MET A 129 -5.48 19.21 22.42
N ASN A 130 -5.20 20.51 22.55
CA ASN A 130 -4.61 21.32 21.47
C ASN A 130 -3.19 20.87 21.14
N LEU A 131 -2.36 20.57 22.15
CA LEU A 131 -0.99 20.07 21.96
C LEU A 131 -0.98 18.68 21.31
N ILE A 132 -1.85 17.75 21.77
CA ILE A 132 -2.03 16.43 21.13
C ILE A 132 -2.46 16.58 19.67
N ARG A 133 -3.40 17.48 19.39
CA ARG A 133 -3.86 17.77 18.02
C ARG A 133 -2.71 18.30 17.15
N LEU A 134 -1.99 19.31 17.62
CA LEU A 134 -0.89 19.95 16.88
C LEU A 134 0.26 18.98 16.59
N LEU A 135 0.71 18.21 17.59
CA LEU A 135 1.78 17.23 17.39
C LEU A 135 1.34 16.08 16.46
N ARG A 136 0.06 15.67 16.51
CA ARG A 136 -0.51 14.70 15.57
C ARG A 136 -0.64 15.27 14.15
N GLU A 137 -1.03 16.53 13.98
CA GLU A 137 -1.12 17.16 12.66
C GLU A 137 0.26 17.23 11.99
N ARG A 138 1.32 17.52 12.75
CA ARG A 138 2.72 17.46 12.30
C ARG A 138 3.20 16.04 11.98
N THR A 139 3.11 15.11 12.93
CA THR A 139 3.75 13.78 12.84
C THR A 139 2.90 12.70 12.18
N SER A 140 1.57 12.88 12.12
CA SER A 140 0.57 11.87 11.70
C SER A 140 0.55 10.57 12.53
N ALA A 141 1.33 10.49 13.62
CA ALA A 141 1.45 9.29 14.46
C ALA A 141 0.16 8.94 15.24
N PRO A 142 0.01 7.70 15.73
CA PRO A 142 -1.16 7.27 16.50
C PRO A 142 -1.40 8.14 17.75
N ILE A 143 -2.67 8.50 18.01
CA ILE A 143 -3.07 9.41 19.11
C ILE A 143 -2.51 8.95 20.47
N LYS A 144 -2.52 7.64 20.73
CA LYS A 144 -2.00 7.03 21.95
C LYS A 144 -0.51 7.34 22.15
N ASP A 145 0.26 7.18 21.09
CA ASP A 145 1.71 7.33 21.12
C ASP A 145 2.07 8.82 21.25
N VAL A 146 1.38 9.69 20.49
CA VAL A 146 1.46 11.17 20.60
C VAL A 146 1.20 11.64 22.03
N LYS A 147 0.13 11.15 22.67
CA LYS A 147 -0.19 11.49 24.07
C LYS A 147 0.90 10.98 25.02
N SER A 148 1.41 9.76 24.82
CA SER A 148 2.48 9.22 25.68
C SER A 148 3.77 10.05 25.60
N ALA A 149 4.20 10.40 24.39
CA ALA A 149 5.42 11.18 24.17
C ALA A 149 5.31 12.60 24.74
N LEU A 150 4.13 13.24 24.64
CA LEU A 150 3.88 14.54 25.29
C LEU A 150 3.96 14.44 26.82
N VAL A 151 3.33 13.43 27.44
CA VAL A 151 3.40 13.24 28.89
C VAL A 151 4.84 12.99 29.34
N ASP A 152 5.56 12.09 28.66
CA ASP A 152 6.94 11.75 28.99
C ASP A 152 7.93 12.89 28.71
N SER A 153 7.54 13.87 27.88
CA SER A 153 8.33 15.08 27.56
C SER A 153 7.86 16.34 28.30
N ASN A 154 7.06 16.20 29.37
CA ASN A 154 6.51 17.33 30.14
C ASN A 154 5.75 18.37 29.28
N TRP A 155 5.01 17.88 28.26
CA TRP A 155 4.24 18.64 27.28
C TRP A 155 5.04 19.50 26.28
N ASP A 156 6.38 19.35 26.20
CA ASP A 156 7.20 19.94 25.14
C ASP A 156 7.00 19.20 23.80
N ILE A 157 6.55 19.94 22.78
CA ILE A 157 6.30 19.46 21.41
C ILE A 157 7.59 18.95 20.74
N GLU A 158 8.71 19.65 20.89
CA GLU A 158 9.94 19.35 20.13
C GLU A 158 10.67 18.14 20.76
N ALA A 159 10.71 18.06 22.09
CA ALA A 159 11.15 16.86 22.80
C ALA A 159 10.25 15.65 22.48
N ALA A 160 8.92 15.81 22.49
CA ALA A 160 7.98 14.75 22.16
C ALA A 160 8.11 14.28 20.71
N GLN A 161 8.36 15.18 19.74
CA GLN A 161 8.62 14.81 18.35
C GLN A 161 9.91 13.97 18.20
N LYS A 162 10.97 14.32 18.93
CA LYS A 162 12.23 13.56 18.95
C LYS A 162 12.06 12.18 19.61
N ASP A 163 11.26 12.09 20.66
CA ASP A 163 10.93 10.85 21.35
C ASP A 163 10.04 9.93 20.50
N LEU A 164 8.99 10.47 19.85
CA LEU A 164 8.17 9.75 18.87
C LEU A 164 9.01 9.11 17.78
N ARG A 165 10.00 9.82 17.23
CA ARG A 165 10.90 9.26 16.20
C ARG A 165 11.70 8.06 16.70
N ARG A 166 12.21 8.12 17.93
CA ARG A 166 12.95 7.01 18.57
C ARG A 166 12.04 5.80 18.83
N ARG A 167 10.86 6.03 19.40
CA ARG A 167 9.84 4.98 19.63
C ARG A 167 9.39 4.35 18.32
N GLY A 168 9.19 5.18 17.30
CA GLY A 168 8.78 4.79 15.95
C GLY A 168 9.67 3.71 15.34
N VAL A 169 10.99 3.89 15.38
CA VAL A 169 11.96 2.88 14.88
C VAL A 169 11.80 1.54 15.58
N VAL A 170 11.63 1.54 16.91
CA VAL A 170 11.44 0.30 17.70
C VAL A 170 10.07 -0.34 17.41
N LEU A 171 9.02 0.46 17.23
CA LEU A 171 7.68 -0.03 16.91
C LEU A 171 7.59 -0.60 15.49
N ALA A 172 8.24 0.04 14.51
CA ALA A 172 8.35 -0.46 13.14
C ALA A 172 9.14 -1.77 13.09
N SER A 173 10.29 -1.84 13.78
CA SER A 173 11.08 -3.09 13.91
C SER A 173 10.28 -4.24 14.54
N LYS A 174 9.42 -3.97 15.54
CA LYS A 174 8.52 -4.99 16.11
C LYS A 174 7.40 -5.44 15.17
N LYS A 175 7.05 -4.64 14.17
CA LYS A 175 6.01 -4.95 13.18
C LYS A 175 6.57 -5.56 11.89
N SER A 176 7.88 -5.46 11.65
CA SER A 176 8.52 -5.89 10.39
C SER A 176 8.36 -7.38 10.06
N SER A 177 8.06 -8.22 11.06
CA SER A 177 7.79 -9.66 10.90
C SER A 177 6.37 -10.00 10.43
N ARG A 178 5.45 -9.02 10.38
CA ARG A 178 4.06 -9.23 9.94
C ARG A 178 3.95 -9.32 8.43
N THR A 179 3.00 -10.11 7.93
CA THR A 179 2.78 -10.28 6.50
C THR A 179 2.22 -9.01 5.85
N ALA A 180 3.06 -8.28 5.11
CA ALA A 180 2.67 -7.17 4.26
C ALA A 180 2.33 -7.68 2.84
N ALA A 181 1.05 -7.98 2.58
CA ALA A 181 0.56 -8.52 1.31
C ALA A 181 -0.15 -7.48 0.43
N GLU A 182 -0.56 -6.34 0.98
CA GLU A 182 -1.12 -5.22 0.24
C GLU A 182 -0.03 -4.20 -0.11
N GLY A 183 -0.40 -3.06 -0.71
CA GLY A 183 0.55 -2.02 -1.12
C GLY A 183 0.29 -1.44 -2.51
N LEU A 184 1.33 -0.87 -3.10
CA LEU A 184 1.31 -0.26 -4.44
C LEU A 184 2.58 -0.60 -5.23
N LEU A 185 2.40 -0.63 -6.55
CA LEU A 185 3.48 -0.50 -7.53
C LEU A 185 3.64 0.98 -7.87
N ALA A 186 4.89 1.45 -7.86
CA ALA A 186 5.26 2.77 -8.35
C ALA A 186 6.14 2.65 -9.58
N LEU A 187 5.83 3.44 -10.61
CA LEU A 187 6.53 3.52 -11.88
C LEU A 187 7.20 4.89 -12.00
N ALA A 188 8.48 4.89 -12.37
CA ALA A 188 9.15 6.05 -12.94
C ALA A 188 9.69 5.68 -14.31
N GLN A 189 9.59 6.59 -15.28
CA GLN A 189 9.96 6.33 -16.66
C GLN A 189 10.57 7.57 -17.31
N ASN A 190 11.63 7.33 -18.08
CA ASN A 190 12.23 8.23 -19.07
C ASN A 190 11.98 7.66 -20.48
N GLU A 191 12.47 8.33 -21.53
CA GLU A 191 12.31 7.88 -22.92
C GLU A 191 12.91 6.48 -23.18
N SER A 192 14.06 6.16 -22.56
CA SER A 192 14.84 4.93 -22.80
C SER A 192 14.84 3.91 -21.65
N LYS A 193 14.36 4.28 -20.46
CA LYS A 193 14.36 3.44 -19.25
C LYS A 193 13.03 3.55 -18.50
N ALA A 194 12.55 2.46 -17.91
CA ALA A 194 11.51 2.47 -16.89
C ALA A 194 11.90 1.59 -15.69
N ALA A 195 11.52 2.02 -14.50
CA ALA A 195 11.68 1.27 -13.26
C ALA A 195 10.33 1.16 -12.53
N VAL A 196 9.97 -0.05 -12.11
CA VAL A 196 8.80 -0.34 -11.27
C VAL A 196 9.26 -0.87 -9.92
N VAL A 197 8.70 -0.33 -8.84
CA VAL A 197 9.01 -0.71 -7.45
C VAL A 197 7.74 -1.16 -6.75
N GLU A 198 7.78 -2.32 -6.08
CA GLU A 198 6.73 -2.81 -5.19
C GLU A 198 7.01 -2.40 -3.73
N LEU A 199 6.17 -1.52 -3.19
CA LEU A 199 6.15 -1.14 -1.78
C LEU A 199 4.90 -1.75 -1.13
N ASN A 200 5.10 -2.67 -0.19
CA ASN A 200 4.01 -3.39 0.48
C ASN A 200 3.66 -2.82 1.86
N CYS A 201 2.42 -3.03 2.29
CA CYS A 201 1.88 -2.75 3.63
C CYS A 201 0.91 -3.84 4.11
N GLU A 202 0.46 -3.78 5.36
CA GLU A 202 -0.51 -4.76 5.91
C GLU A 202 -1.91 -4.55 5.30
N THR A 203 -2.41 -3.30 5.23
CA THR A 203 -3.76 -2.98 4.74
C THR A 203 -3.80 -2.07 3.51
N ASP A 204 -4.91 -2.10 2.78
CA ASP A 204 -5.14 -1.20 1.63
C ASP A 204 -5.46 0.24 2.04
N PHE A 205 -5.81 0.49 3.32
CA PHE A 205 -5.97 1.84 3.86
C PHE A 205 -4.62 2.59 3.90
N VAL A 206 -3.54 1.91 4.27
CA VAL A 206 -2.18 2.49 4.23
C VAL A 206 -1.72 2.75 2.80
N ALA A 207 -2.02 1.84 1.87
CA ALA A 207 -1.71 2.03 0.45
C ALA A 207 -2.33 3.32 -0.13
N ARG A 208 -3.49 3.76 0.36
CA ARG A 208 -4.16 5.00 -0.06
C ARG A 208 -3.61 6.27 0.60
N ASN A 209 -2.71 6.17 1.59
CA ASN A 209 -2.17 7.34 2.30
C ASN A 209 -1.21 8.15 1.41
N GLU A 210 -1.38 9.48 1.34
CA GLU A 210 -0.54 10.38 0.53
C GLU A 210 0.96 10.26 0.84
N ILE A 211 1.34 10.06 2.10
CA ILE A 211 2.73 9.90 2.53
C ILE A 211 3.33 8.60 1.98
N PHE A 212 2.55 7.50 2.02
CA PHE A 212 2.94 6.20 1.48
C PHE A 212 3.07 6.26 -0.06
N GLN A 213 2.10 6.89 -0.72
CA GLN A 213 2.11 7.14 -2.16
C GLN A 213 3.32 7.99 -2.59
N HIS A 214 3.66 9.04 -1.84
CA HIS A 214 4.81 9.89 -2.10
C HIS A 214 6.15 9.15 -1.92
N LEU A 215 6.26 8.33 -0.88
CA LEU A 215 7.43 7.46 -0.68
C LEU A 215 7.59 6.51 -1.87
N ALA A 216 6.54 5.80 -2.26
CA ALA A 216 6.58 4.84 -3.37
C ALA A 216 7.03 5.50 -4.69
N LEU A 217 6.48 6.66 -5.05
CA LEU A 217 6.92 7.42 -6.23
C LEU A 217 8.39 7.85 -6.15
N SER A 218 8.85 8.29 -4.98
CA SER A 218 10.23 8.70 -4.77
C SER A 218 11.21 7.52 -4.87
N LEU A 219 10.81 6.34 -4.40
CA LEU A 219 11.57 5.09 -4.56
C LEU A 219 11.67 4.66 -6.02
N ALA A 220 10.60 4.80 -6.82
CA ALA A 220 10.64 4.51 -8.24
C ALA A 220 11.59 5.44 -9.01
N ARG A 221 11.64 6.74 -8.65
CA ARG A 221 12.61 7.70 -9.22
C ARG A 221 14.04 7.32 -8.89
N ILE A 222 14.32 6.90 -7.65
CA ILE A 222 15.64 6.39 -7.27
C ILE A 222 16.00 5.15 -8.09
N ALA A 223 15.09 4.17 -8.16
CA ALA A 223 15.30 2.96 -8.94
C ALA A 223 15.65 3.27 -10.41
N LEU A 224 14.94 4.21 -11.04
CA LEU A 224 15.22 4.68 -12.42
C LEU A 224 16.59 5.36 -12.59
N SER A 225 17.11 5.98 -11.52
CA SER A 225 18.45 6.60 -11.50
C SER A 225 19.58 5.62 -11.25
N VAL A 226 19.29 4.35 -10.93
CA VAL A 226 20.32 3.31 -10.79
C VAL A 226 20.82 2.89 -12.17
N ASP A 227 22.07 3.19 -12.47
CA ASP A 227 22.76 2.64 -13.63
C ASP A 227 23.18 1.18 -13.35
N SER A 228 22.30 0.27 -13.75
CA SER A 228 22.64 -1.15 -13.89
C SER A 228 23.79 -1.30 -14.89
N SER A 229 24.85 -2.03 -14.52
CA SER A 229 26.03 -2.19 -15.38
C SER A 229 25.68 -2.83 -16.72
N ALA A 230 26.32 -2.35 -17.78
CA ALA A 230 25.90 -2.56 -19.18
C ALA A 230 25.99 -4.02 -19.71
N GLU A 231 26.38 -4.99 -18.88
CA GLU A 231 26.53 -6.39 -19.28
C GLU A 231 25.23 -7.22 -19.14
N GLN A 232 24.17 -6.69 -18.51
CA GLN A 232 22.88 -7.38 -18.35
C GLN A 232 21.75 -6.78 -19.22
N LEU A 233 22.08 -6.38 -20.45
CA LEU A 233 21.15 -5.70 -21.37
C LEU A 233 20.08 -6.62 -22.01
N SER A 234 20.09 -7.93 -21.72
CA SER A 234 19.23 -8.94 -22.37
C SER A 234 17.95 -9.29 -21.62
N THR A 235 17.84 -8.99 -20.33
CA THR A 235 16.66 -9.32 -19.49
C THR A 235 16.30 -8.14 -18.58
N ALA A 236 15.02 -8.04 -18.19
CA ALA A 236 14.57 -7.06 -17.22
C ALA A 236 15.35 -7.25 -15.91
N VAL A 237 16.03 -6.21 -15.43
CA VAL A 237 17.01 -6.30 -14.34
C VAL A 237 16.27 -6.22 -13.01
N PRO A 238 16.28 -7.28 -12.17
CA PRO A 238 15.74 -7.21 -10.82
C PRO A 238 16.67 -6.34 -9.97
N ILE A 239 16.13 -5.23 -9.45
CA ILE A 239 16.84 -4.42 -8.46
C ILE A 239 16.54 -5.01 -7.08
N GLY A 240 17.57 -5.59 -6.46
CA GLY A 240 17.49 -6.13 -5.10
C GLY A 240 17.10 -5.05 -4.09
N SER A 241 16.18 -5.37 -3.19
CA SER A 241 15.71 -4.43 -2.15
C SER A 241 16.86 -3.93 -1.27
N GLU A 242 17.79 -4.82 -0.93
CA GLU A 242 18.99 -4.53 -0.12
C GLU A 242 19.85 -3.39 -0.68
N TYR A 243 19.99 -3.31 -2.02
CA TYR A 243 20.74 -2.24 -2.67
C TYR A 243 19.98 -0.91 -2.57
N LEU A 244 18.67 -0.92 -2.84
CA LEU A 244 17.83 0.27 -2.76
C LEU A 244 17.72 0.80 -1.33
N GLU A 245 17.61 -0.07 -0.33
CA GLU A 245 17.50 0.27 1.10
C GLU A 245 18.69 1.09 1.63
N CYS A 246 19.87 0.87 1.05
CA CYS A 246 21.11 1.58 1.39
C CYS A 246 21.26 2.93 0.69
N LEU A 247 20.51 3.20 -0.39
CA LEU A 247 20.60 4.47 -1.12
C LEU A 247 20.06 5.64 -0.30
N LYS A 248 20.56 6.83 -0.58
CA LYS A 248 20.02 8.07 -0.03
C LYS A 248 18.78 8.51 -0.79
N ILE A 249 17.81 9.02 -0.06
CA ILE A 249 16.57 9.60 -0.56
C ILE A 249 16.42 11.02 -0.01
N ASN A 250 16.11 11.97 -0.90
CA ASN A 250 15.59 13.27 -0.48
C ASN A 250 14.07 13.24 -0.65
N LEU A 251 13.36 13.65 0.40
CA LEU A 251 11.90 13.62 0.46
C LEU A 251 11.38 15.05 0.62
N ASP A 252 10.98 15.65 -0.50
CA ASP A 252 10.42 17.00 -0.54
C ASP A 252 8.95 17.02 -0.07
N HIS A 253 8.69 16.57 1.16
CA HIS A 253 7.35 16.45 1.74
C HIS A 253 7.30 17.00 3.18
N PRO A 254 6.35 17.90 3.53
CA PRO A 254 6.40 18.70 4.77
C PRO A 254 6.34 17.91 6.09
N LYS A 255 5.99 16.62 6.03
CA LYS A 255 5.93 15.73 7.20
C LYS A 255 7.06 14.70 7.27
N LEU A 256 7.84 14.57 6.21
CA LEU A 256 8.95 13.61 6.15
C LEU A 256 10.26 14.36 6.38
N SER A 257 11.17 13.75 7.12
CA SER A 257 12.52 14.28 7.28
C SER A 257 13.27 14.21 5.93
N GLY A 258 14.11 15.20 5.63
CA GLY A 258 14.80 15.37 4.34
C GLY A 258 15.82 14.27 3.95
N GLU A 259 17.07 14.63 3.66
CA GLU A 259 18.07 13.65 3.22
C GLU A 259 18.27 12.53 4.26
N THR A 260 17.82 11.33 3.90
CA THR A 260 17.84 10.12 4.75
C THR A 260 18.21 8.90 3.89
N THR A 261 18.37 7.71 4.48
CA THR A 261 18.45 6.47 3.70
C THR A 261 17.05 5.96 3.40
N VAL A 262 16.88 5.21 2.30
CA VAL A 262 15.61 4.56 1.94
C VAL A 262 15.07 3.71 3.09
N GLN A 263 15.93 2.93 3.76
CA GLN A 263 15.51 2.13 4.91
C GLN A 263 14.99 2.98 6.09
N ASN A 264 15.61 4.13 6.36
CA ASN A 264 15.16 5.05 7.39
C ASN A 264 13.83 5.72 7.01
N ALA A 265 13.65 6.09 5.74
CA ALA A 265 12.40 6.64 5.22
C ALA A 265 11.23 5.62 5.30
N ILE A 266 11.46 4.37 4.92
CA ILE A 266 10.49 3.27 5.07
C ILE A 266 10.13 3.08 6.54
N THR A 267 11.12 3.07 7.44
CA THR A 267 10.93 2.92 8.88
C THR A 267 10.16 4.10 9.49
N GLU A 268 10.42 5.33 9.02
CA GLU A 268 9.71 6.56 9.42
C GLU A 268 8.24 6.52 8.98
N VAL A 269 7.95 6.11 7.74
CA VAL A 269 6.57 5.92 7.27
C VAL A 269 5.87 4.80 8.03
N ALA A 270 6.51 3.64 8.24
CA ALA A 270 5.97 2.53 9.04
C ALA A 270 5.60 2.96 10.48
N ALA A 271 6.43 3.81 11.09
CA ALA A 271 6.16 4.41 12.40
C ALA A 271 4.95 5.36 12.38
N MET A 272 4.81 6.19 11.34
CA MET A 272 3.66 7.11 11.19
C MET A 272 2.36 6.37 10.95
N VAL A 273 2.34 5.40 10.03
CA VAL A 273 1.12 4.65 9.67
C VAL A 273 0.73 3.59 10.70
N GLY A 274 1.71 3.08 11.45
CA GLY A 274 1.48 2.08 12.49
C GLY A 274 1.34 0.64 11.99
N GLU A 275 1.70 0.35 10.74
CA GLU A 275 1.72 -0.97 10.11
C GLU A 275 3.14 -1.31 9.64
N ASN A 276 3.39 -2.58 9.33
CA ASN A 276 4.56 -2.98 8.56
C ASN A 276 4.53 -2.33 7.17
N VAL A 277 5.65 -1.74 6.76
CA VAL A 277 5.88 -1.26 5.40
C VAL A 277 7.20 -1.85 4.93
N LYS A 278 7.20 -2.49 3.75
CA LYS A 278 8.36 -3.21 3.23
C LYS A 278 8.57 -2.91 1.74
N LEU A 279 9.80 -2.51 1.38
CA LEU A 279 10.26 -2.53 0.00
C LEU A 279 10.54 -3.99 -0.39
N ARG A 280 9.87 -4.49 -1.44
CA ARG A 280 9.92 -5.93 -1.77
C ARG A 280 10.79 -6.26 -2.97
N ARG A 281 10.59 -5.55 -4.08
CA ARG A 281 11.33 -5.74 -5.33
C ARG A 281 11.27 -4.49 -6.19
N GLY A 282 12.37 -4.18 -6.88
CA GLY A 282 12.36 -3.31 -8.04
C GLY A 282 12.63 -4.12 -9.30
N ILE A 283 12.09 -3.69 -10.45
CA ILE A 283 12.47 -4.18 -11.78
C ILE A 283 12.72 -2.97 -12.67
N GLN A 284 13.89 -2.93 -13.30
CA GLN A 284 14.24 -1.92 -14.31
C GLN A 284 14.37 -2.56 -15.68
N LEU A 285 13.95 -1.82 -16.70
CA LEU A 285 13.97 -2.24 -18.08
C LEU A 285 14.44 -1.07 -18.95
N SER A 286 15.38 -1.33 -19.86
CA SER A 286 16.04 -0.33 -20.71
C SER A 286 16.03 -0.73 -22.17
N THR A 287 15.86 0.22 -23.08
CA THR A 287 16.01 0.04 -24.54
C THR A 287 17.49 0.07 -24.93
N SER A 288 17.92 -0.83 -25.82
CA SER A 288 19.35 -1.02 -26.13
C SER A 288 19.92 -0.10 -27.22
N ALA A 289 19.11 0.44 -28.13
CA ALA A 289 19.57 1.37 -29.18
C ALA A 289 18.46 2.36 -29.62
N HIS A 290 17.44 1.86 -30.32
CA HIS A 290 16.37 2.67 -30.91
C HIS A 290 15.01 1.99 -30.69
N GLY A 291 14.08 2.69 -30.04
CA GLY A 291 12.83 2.08 -29.59
C GLY A 291 12.15 2.90 -28.48
N VAL A 292 10.99 2.43 -28.04
CA VAL A 292 10.21 3.04 -26.96
C VAL A 292 10.03 2.08 -25.80
N VAL A 293 10.09 2.61 -24.57
CA VAL A 293 9.57 1.92 -23.39
C VAL A 293 8.08 2.24 -23.27
N SER A 294 7.24 1.22 -23.15
CA SER A 294 5.80 1.38 -22.96
C SER A 294 5.34 0.71 -21.69
N SER A 295 4.45 1.37 -20.97
CA SER A 295 4.01 0.97 -19.64
C SER A 295 2.50 1.17 -19.48
N TYR A 296 1.88 0.32 -18.66
CA TYR A 296 0.48 0.42 -18.28
C TYR A 296 0.31 0.05 -16.82
N LEU A 297 -0.39 0.92 -16.07
CA LEU A 297 -0.71 0.73 -14.66
C LEU A 297 -2.22 0.55 -14.51
N HIS A 298 -2.62 -0.57 -13.90
CA HIS A 298 -4.02 -0.86 -13.60
C HIS A 298 -4.35 -0.61 -12.13
N THR A 299 -5.59 -0.19 -11.88
CA THR A 299 -6.06 0.30 -10.57
C THR A 299 -5.17 1.42 -10.04
N SER A 300 -4.99 2.45 -10.86
CA SER A 300 -4.14 3.61 -10.58
C SER A 300 -4.89 4.63 -9.70
N PRO A 301 -4.44 4.91 -8.46
CA PRO A 301 -5.02 5.97 -7.63
C PRO A 301 -4.60 7.37 -8.09
N GLN A 302 -3.38 7.47 -8.65
CA GLN A 302 -2.82 8.67 -9.25
C GLN A 302 -1.72 8.28 -10.27
N PRO A 303 -1.36 9.17 -11.22
CA PRO A 303 -0.32 8.89 -12.22
C PRO A 303 0.98 8.37 -11.59
N GLY A 304 1.57 7.35 -12.20
CA GLY A 304 2.78 6.68 -11.70
C GLY A 304 2.54 5.64 -10.60
N LEU A 305 1.31 5.47 -10.07
CA LEU A 305 0.98 4.40 -9.11
C LEU A 305 -0.08 3.43 -9.67
N GLY A 306 -0.05 2.17 -9.22
CA GLY A 306 -1.06 1.15 -9.55
C GLY A 306 -0.95 -0.11 -8.68
N ARG A 307 -1.84 -1.09 -8.88
CA ARG A 307 -1.75 -2.42 -8.22
C ARG A 307 -1.26 -3.54 -9.15
N VAL A 308 -1.32 -3.31 -10.47
CA VAL A 308 -0.72 -4.19 -11.48
C VAL A 308 -0.02 -3.33 -12.51
N ALA A 309 1.20 -3.71 -12.89
CA ALA A 309 1.99 -3.06 -13.93
C ALA A 309 2.30 -4.05 -15.05
N GLY A 310 2.20 -3.58 -16.30
CA GLY A 310 2.73 -4.26 -17.48
C GLY A 310 3.65 -3.29 -18.20
N VAL A 311 4.91 -3.68 -18.40
CA VAL A 311 5.94 -2.85 -19.03
C VAL A 311 6.62 -3.67 -20.12
N LEU A 312 6.90 -3.04 -21.27
CA LEU A 312 7.66 -3.64 -22.36
C LEU A 312 8.55 -2.61 -23.07
N THR A 313 9.50 -3.11 -23.86
CA THR A 313 10.17 -2.34 -24.92
C THR A 313 9.75 -2.81 -26.29
N LEU A 314 9.53 -1.84 -27.18
CA LEU A 314 9.50 -2.05 -28.62
C LEU A 314 10.79 -1.48 -29.19
N GLU A 315 11.60 -2.34 -29.81
CA GLU A 315 12.86 -1.96 -30.46
C GLU A 315 12.68 -2.00 -31.98
N VAL A 316 13.40 -1.11 -32.67
CA VAL A 316 13.37 -0.93 -34.12
C VAL A 316 14.78 -0.76 -34.62
N GLU A 317 15.08 -1.27 -35.81
CA GLU A 317 16.43 -1.21 -36.40
C GLU A 317 16.75 0.17 -37.01
N ASP A 318 15.72 0.93 -37.42
CA ASP A 318 15.85 2.23 -38.09
C ASP A 318 15.56 3.43 -37.17
N ASN A 319 16.41 4.45 -37.26
CA ASN A 319 16.38 5.63 -36.37
C ASN A 319 15.35 6.70 -36.76
N ASN A 320 14.83 6.66 -38.00
CA ASN A 320 13.95 7.70 -38.56
C ASN A 320 12.45 7.40 -38.41
N VAL A 321 12.11 6.50 -37.48
CA VAL A 321 10.78 5.94 -37.32
C VAL A 321 9.89 6.80 -36.42
N PRO A 322 8.60 7.01 -36.76
CA PRO A 322 7.67 7.77 -35.92
C PRO A 322 7.36 7.03 -34.60
N LEU A 323 7.97 7.52 -33.51
CA LEU A 323 7.84 6.94 -32.16
C LEU A 323 6.39 6.91 -31.65
N ASP A 324 5.54 7.85 -32.04
CA ASP A 324 4.13 7.91 -31.65
C ASP A 324 3.35 6.63 -32.00
N ALA A 325 3.62 6.04 -33.17
CA ALA A 325 2.95 4.82 -33.62
C ALA A 325 3.38 3.59 -32.80
N LEU A 326 4.63 3.56 -32.34
CA LEU A 326 5.12 2.54 -31.40
C LEU A 326 4.53 2.75 -30.02
N GLN A 327 4.46 3.99 -29.53
CA GLN A 327 3.92 4.31 -28.21
C GLN A 327 2.42 3.99 -28.10
N GLU A 328 1.65 4.22 -29.17
CA GLU A 328 0.23 3.85 -29.26
C GLU A 328 0.04 2.33 -29.08
N VAL A 329 0.73 1.52 -29.89
CA VAL A 329 0.60 0.05 -29.84
C VAL A 329 1.23 -0.52 -28.57
N GLY A 330 2.38 0.02 -28.15
CA GLY A 330 3.06 -0.36 -26.91
C GLY A 330 2.20 -0.12 -25.67
N SER A 331 1.45 0.98 -25.59
CA SER A 331 0.51 1.23 -24.50
C SER A 331 -0.61 0.17 -24.45
N GLN A 332 -1.12 -0.24 -25.62
CA GLN A 332 -2.12 -1.31 -25.72
C GLN A 332 -1.54 -2.70 -25.39
N LEU A 333 -0.28 -2.96 -25.75
CA LEU A 333 0.45 -4.17 -25.38
C LEU A 333 0.72 -4.22 -23.86
N GLY A 334 1.02 -3.10 -23.21
CA GLY A 334 1.14 -3.02 -21.74
C GLY A 334 -0.17 -3.42 -21.03
N MET A 335 -1.30 -2.94 -21.54
CA MET A 335 -2.63 -3.35 -21.06
C MET A 335 -2.91 -4.84 -21.30
N HIS A 336 -2.50 -5.38 -22.46
CA HIS A 336 -2.62 -6.79 -22.75
C HIS A 336 -1.77 -7.66 -21.81
N ILE A 337 -0.51 -7.28 -21.52
CA ILE A 337 0.34 -7.97 -20.54
C ILE A 337 -0.33 -8.04 -19.17
N VAL A 338 -0.89 -6.92 -18.69
CA VAL A 338 -1.60 -6.88 -17.39
C VAL A 338 -2.76 -7.87 -17.33
N ALA A 339 -3.55 -7.96 -18.42
CA ALA A 339 -4.76 -8.78 -18.50
C ALA A 339 -4.48 -10.27 -18.78
N SER A 340 -3.66 -10.57 -19.78
CA SER A 340 -3.41 -11.94 -20.28
C SER A 340 -2.29 -12.68 -19.55
N LYS A 341 -1.51 -12.00 -18.69
CA LYS A 341 -0.44 -12.59 -17.88
C LYS A 341 0.55 -13.53 -18.65
N PRO A 342 1.09 -13.14 -19.82
CA PRO A 342 2.07 -13.96 -20.53
C PRO A 342 3.29 -14.29 -19.65
N LEU A 343 3.79 -15.52 -19.79
CA LEU A 343 4.97 -16.03 -19.08
C LEU A 343 6.23 -16.01 -19.96
N PHE A 344 6.06 -16.19 -21.27
CA PHE A 344 7.15 -16.29 -22.24
C PHE A 344 6.91 -15.36 -23.43
N LEU A 345 7.98 -14.84 -24.06
CA LEU A 345 7.85 -14.02 -25.26
C LEU A 345 7.47 -14.88 -26.49
N SER A 346 8.27 -15.90 -26.77
CA SER A 346 8.12 -16.83 -27.90
C SER A 346 8.08 -18.28 -27.41
N ARG A 347 7.63 -19.21 -28.27
CA ARG A 347 7.61 -20.65 -27.97
C ARG A 347 9.00 -21.21 -27.64
N GLU A 348 10.05 -20.64 -28.22
CA GLU A 348 11.44 -21.06 -28.07
C GLU A 348 11.98 -20.85 -26.65
N LEU A 349 11.36 -19.94 -25.87
CA LEU A 349 11.71 -19.69 -24.47
C LEU A 349 11.01 -20.64 -23.48
N VAL A 350 10.06 -21.46 -23.95
CA VAL A 350 9.38 -22.46 -23.11
C VAL A 350 10.29 -23.69 -23.00
N SER A 351 10.60 -24.14 -21.78
CA SER A 351 11.49 -25.28 -21.60
C SER A 351 10.87 -26.58 -22.12
N ASN A 352 11.69 -27.44 -22.74
CA ASN A 352 11.23 -28.74 -23.24
C ASN A 352 10.65 -29.62 -22.12
N GLU A 353 11.15 -29.48 -20.89
CA GLU A 353 10.61 -30.14 -19.69
C GLU A 353 9.20 -29.67 -19.34
N ALA A 354 8.91 -28.37 -19.42
CA ALA A 354 7.56 -27.85 -19.22
C ALA A 354 6.60 -28.31 -20.33
N ILE A 355 7.08 -28.38 -21.58
CA ILE A 355 6.28 -28.87 -22.72
C ILE A 355 5.97 -30.37 -22.57
N GLU A 356 6.93 -31.19 -22.15
CA GLU A 356 6.72 -32.63 -22.01
C GLU A 356 5.87 -32.99 -20.79
N SER A 357 6.11 -32.34 -19.63
CA SER A 357 5.26 -32.54 -18.45
C SER A 357 3.81 -32.13 -18.70
N GLU A 358 3.55 -30.99 -19.35
CA GLU A 358 2.20 -30.60 -19.76
C GLU A 358 1.62 -31.59 -20.78
N ARG A 359 2.41 -32.07 -21.76
CA ARG A 359 1.99 -33.12 -22.71
C ARG A 359 1.56 -34.40 -22.00
N GLU A 360 2.30 -34.84 -20.98
CA GLU A 360 2.03 -36.06 -20.21
C GLU A 360 0.78 -35.92 -19.31
N ILE A 361 0.58 -34.75 -18.69
CA ILE A 361 -0.66 -34.38 -17.98
C ILE A 361 -1.86 -34.40 -18.94
N LEU A 362 -1.73 -33.79 -20.11
CA LEU A 362 -2.81 -33.74 -21.11
C LEU A 362 -3.11 -35.12 -21.71
N LYS A 363 -2.10 -35.98 -21.88
CA LYS A 363 -2.25 -37.36 -22.36
C LYS A 363 -2.99 -38.23 -21.36
N SER A 364 -2.56 -38.25 -20.11
CA SER A 364 -3.24 -39.01 -19.04
C SER A 364 -4.70 -38.58 -18.85
N GLN A 365 -4.99 -37.27 -18.92
CA GLN A 365 -6.38 -36.76 -18.94
C GLN A 365 -7.20 -37.24 -20.16
N ALA A 366 -6.56 -37.43 -21.32
CA ALA A 366 -7.24 -37.84 -22.55
C ALA A 366 -7.46 -39.36 -22.62
N GLU A 367 -6.57 -40.17 -22.04
CA GLU A 367 -6.71 -41.63 -21.92
C GLU A 367 -7.97 -42.02 -21.13
N LEU A 368 -8.31 -41.27 -20.08
CA LEU A 368 -9.57 -41.42 -19.32
C LEU A 368 -10.84 -41.28 -20.18
N SER A 369 -10.76 -40.71 -21.40
CA SER A 369 -11.92 -40.56 -22.29
C SER A 369 -12.24 -41.79 -23.14
N GLY A 370 -11.46 -42.87 -23.05
CA GLY A 370 -11.73 -44.15 -23.74
C GLY A 370 -11.65 -44.08 -25.27
N LYS A 371 -10.99 -43.05 -25.82
CA LYS A 371 -10.86 -42.81 -27.26
C LYS A 371 -9.67 -43.59 -27.85
N PRO A 372 -9.67 -43.88 -29.17
CA PRO A 372 -8.53 -44.50 -29.82
C PRO A 372 -7.29 -43.58 -29.79
N GLN A 373 -6.10 -44.19 -29.76
CA GLN A 373 -4.81 -43.52 -29.57
C GLN A 373 -4.59 -42.31 -30.52
N MET A 374 -4.87 -42.45 -31.82
CA MET A 374 -4.74 -41.34 -32.79
C MET A 374 -5.69 -40.16 -32.51
N ALA A 375 -6.80 -40.38 -31.82
CA ALA A 375 -7.71 -39.31 -31.40
C ALA A 375 -7.23 -38.64 -30.10
N ILE A 376 -6.61 -39.41 -29.19
CA ILE A 376 -5.94 -38.90 -28.00
C ILE A 376 -4.79 -37.96 -28.40
N GLU A 377 -3.91 -38.38 -29.31
CA GLU A 377 -2.77 -37.58 -29.77
C GLU A 377 -3.20 -36.24 -30.39
N LYS A 378 -4.22 -36.25 -31.26
CA LYS A 378 -4.79 -35.03 -31.83
C LYS A 378 -5.46 -34.12 -30.79
N MET A 379 -6.05 -34.70 -29.73
CA MET A 379 -6.58 -33.93 -28.61
C MET A 379 -5.47 -33.27 -27.78
N VAL A 380 -4.38 -34.00 -27.52
CA VAL A 380 -3.21 -33.47 -26.80
C VAL A 380 -2.55 -32.35 -27.61
N GLU A 381 -2.33 -32.53 -28.91
CA GLU A 381 -1.78 -31.47 -29.78
C GLU A 381 -2.66 -30.21 -29.78
N GLY A 382 -3.97 -30.37 -29.89
CA GLY A 382 -4.92 -29.25 -29.83
C GLY A 382 -4.92 -28.52 -28.48
N ARG A 383 -4.77 -29.25 -27.37
CA ARG A 383 -4.66 -28.65 -26.03
C ARG A 383 -3.31 -27.97 -25.80
N LEU A 384 -2.20 -28.57 -26.26
CA LEU A 384 -0.88 -27.94 -26.23
C LEU A 384 -0.84 -26.64 -27.04
N ARG A 385 -1.54 -26.57 -28.17
CA ARG A 385 -1.70 -25.32 -28.94
C ARG A 385 -2.40 -24.24 -28.11
N LYS A 386 -3.47 -24.60 -27.40
CA LYS A 386 -4.18 -23.69 -26.48
C LYS A 386 -3.30 -23.27 -25.29
N TYR A 387 -2.47 -24.16 -24.76
CA TYR A 387 -1.47 -23.82 -23.74
C TYR A 387 -0.48 -22.75 -24.25
N PHE A 388 0.05 -22.89 -25.47
CA PHE A 388 0.91 -21.84 -26.05
C PHE A 388 0.14 -20.53 -26.30
N GLU A 389 -1.12 -20.57 -26.78
CA GLU A 389 -2.00 -19.40 -26.88
C GLU A 389 -2.29 -18.73 -25.52
N GLU A 390 -2.07 -19.41 -24.39
CA GLU A 390 -2.24 -18.89 -23.03
C GLU A 390 -0.93 -18.39 -22.40
N VAL A 391 0.21 -19.07 -22.58
CA VAL A 391 1.47 -18.72 -21.91
C VAL A 391 2.44 -17.89 -22.75
N VAL A 392 2.34 -17.91 -24.09
CA VAL A 392 3.28 -17.25 -25.01
C VAL A 392 2.70 -15.95 -25.55
N PHE A 393 3.31 -14.81 -25.17
CA PHE A 393 2.86 -13.47 -25.52
C PHE A 393 2.61 -13.28 -27.02
N MET A 394 3.54 -13.72 -27.87
CA MET A 394 3.40 -13.57 -29.33
C MET A 394 2.20 -14.33 -29.93
N GLU A 395 1.68 -15.33 -29.23
CA GLU A 395 0.59 -16.20 -29.72
C GLU A 395 -0.76 -15.89 -29.09
N GLN A 396 -0.76 -15.18 -27.95
CA GLN A 396 -1.97 -14.69 -27.31
C GLN A 396 -2.83 -13.85 -28.27
N ARG A 397 -4.15 -14.02 -28.16
CA ARG A 397 -5.13 -13.17 -28.83
C ARG A 397 -5.12 -11.79 -28.20
N PHE A 398 -5.07 -10.76 -29.02
CA PHE A 398 -4.90 -9.40 -28.53
C PHE A 398 -6.15 -8.90 -27.81
N VAL A 399 -5.99 -8.40 -26.59
CA VAL A 399 -7.13 -8.09 -25.68
C VAL A 399 -8.01 -6.94 -26.19
N VAL A 400 -7.45 -6.01 -26.98
CA VAL A 400 -8.21 -4.89 -27.58
C VAL A 400 -8.96 -5.32 -28.85
N ASN A 401 -8.44 -6.34 -29.55
CA ASN A 401 -9.06 -6.88 -30.77
C ASN A 401 -8.77 -8.39 -30.86
N ASP A 402 -9.74 -9.19 -30.42
CA ASP A 402 -9.65 -10.65 -30.32
C ASP A 402 -9.58 -11.39 -31.66
N THR A 403 -9.81 -10.69 -32.77
CA THR A 403 -9.68 -11.22 -34.14
C THR A 403 -8.22 -11.42 -34.59
N ILE A 404 -7.25 -10.79 -33.91
CA ILE A 404 -5.82 -10.84 -34.24
C ILE A 404 -4.98 -11.34 -33.06
N ASN A 405 -3.82 -11.93 -33.34
CA ASN A 405 -2.82 -12.26 -32.33
C ASN A 405 -1.72 -11.20 -32.25
N VAL A 406 -0.98 -11.17 -31.14
CA VAL A 406 0.10 -10.18 -30.90
C VAL A 406 1.15 -10.20 -32.02
N LYS A 407 1.52 -11.38 -32.54
CA LYS A 407 2.43 -11.52 -33.68
C LYS A 407 1.94 -10.79 -34.94
N SER A 408 0.66 -10.91 -35.28
CA SER A 408 0.08 -10.20 -36.43
C SER A 408 0.01 -8.69 -36.22
N LEU A 409 -0.35 -8.24 -35.00
CA LEU A 409 -0.33 -6.82 -34.62
C LEU A 409 1.06 -6.20 -34.79
N LEU A 410 2.12 -6.89 -34.41
CA LEU A 410 3.50 -6.44 -34.61
C LEU A 410 3.92 -6.43 -36.09
N SER A 411 3.44 -7.38 -36.90
CA SER A 411 3.68 -7.33 -38.36
C SER A 411 2.96 -6.16 -39.03
N ASP A 412 1.76 -5.82 -38.56
CA ASP A 412 1.00 -4.66 -39.03
C ASP A 412 1.65 -3.34 -38.61
N LEU A 413 2.15 -3.27 -37.37
CA LEU A 413 2.94 -2.13 -36.90
C LEU A 413 4.23 -1.97 -37.72
N SER A 414 4.97 -3.05 -37.95
CA SER A 414 6.20 -3.03 -38.77
C SER A 414 5.92 -2.52 -40.18
N ARG A 415 4.81 -2.95 -40.79
CA ARG A 415 4.36 -2.45 -42.10
C ARG A 415 3.88 -0.99 -42.09
N LYS A 416 3.24 -0.53 -41.00
CA LYS A 416 2.82 0.88 -40.81
C LYS A 416 4.02 1.81 -40.65
N VAL A 417 5.08 1.32 -39.99
CA VAL A 417 6.31 2.03 -39.68
C VAL A 417 7.30 2.02 -40.85
N GLY A 418 7.36 0.93 -41.63
CA GLY A 418 8.33 0.73 -42.71
C GLY A 418 9.58 -0.06 -42.32
N SER A 419 9.68 -0.48 -41.05
CA SER A 419 10.86 -1.11 -40.45
C SER A 419 10.46 -2.28 -39.55
N PRO A 420 11.30 -3.31 -39.36
CA PRO A 420 10.99 -4.42 -38.47
C PRO A 420 10.92 -3.96 -37.01
N VAL A 421 9.78 -4.21 -36.36
CA VAL A 421 9.57 -3.93 -34.92
C VAL A 421 9.58 -5.23 -34.15
N LYS A 422 10.43 -5.31 -33.12
CA LYS A 422 10.52 -6.44 -32.18
C LYS A 422 10.15 -5.99 -30.77
N ILE A 423 9.58 -6.91 -29.98
CA ILE A 423 9.52 -6.73 -28.53
C ILE A 423 10.91 -7.10 -27.99
N GLY A 424 11.56 -6.18 -27.28
CA GLY A 424 12.86 -6.42 -26.68
C GLY A 424 12.71 -7.23 -25.39
N GLN A 425 12.16 -6.57 -24.36
CA GLN A 425 11.89 -7.17 -23.06
C GLN A 425 10.46 -6.83 -22.64
N PHE A 426 9.87 -7.64 -21.75
CA PHE A 426 8.64 -7.28 -21.05
C PHE A 426 8.61 -7.88 -19.65
N PHE A 427 7.82 -7.29 -18.76
CA PHE A 427 7.47 -7.89 -17.48
C PHE A 427 6.06 -7.49 -17.04
N ARG A 428 5.53 -8.30 -16.12
CA ARG A 428 4.31 -8.02 -15.37
C ARG A 428 4.65 -8.04 -13.88
N MET A 429 4.07 -7.12 -13.11
CA MET A 429 4.12 -7.14 -11.65
C MET A 429 2.71 -6.96 -11.09
N GLU A 430 2.40 -7.65 -10.01
CA GLU A 430 1.14 -7.55 -9.25
C GLU A 430 1.46 -7.46 -7.75
N VAL A 431 0.83 -6.53 -7.04
CA VAL A 431 1.03 -6.33 -5.60
C VAL A 431 0.68 -7.62 -4.85
N GLY A 432 1.59 -8.09 -4.00
CA GLY A 432 1.38 -9.26 -3.15
C GLY A 432 1.43 -10.60 -3.89
N GLU A 433 1.79 -10.61 -5.18
CA GLU A 433 1.95 -11.82 -5.99
C GLU A 433 2.90 -12.82 -5.30
N GLY A 434 2.43 -14.03 -5.00
CA GLY A 434 3.21 -15.05 -4.29
C GLY A 434 3.35 -14.85 -2.77
N ILE A 435 2.68 -13.85 -2.18
CA ILE A 435 2.56 -13.73 -0.71
C ILE A 435 1.27 -14.44 -0.28
N GLN A 436 1.40 -15.47 0.55
CA GLN A 436 0.24 -16.15 1.13
C GLN A 436 -0.42 -15.22 2.16
N ARG A 437 -1.65 -14.75 1.87
CA ARG A 437 -2.47 -14.05 2.86
C ARG A 437 -2.82 -15.03 3.98
N LEU A 438 -2.60 -14.60 5.23
CA LEU A 438 -3.19 -15.25 6.39
C LEU A 438 -4.68 -14.88 6.41
N GLU A 439 -5.53 -15.73 5.84
CA GLU A 439 -6.97 -15.58 6.00
C GLU A 439 -7.36 -15.88 7.46
N THR A 440 -7.44 -14.83 8.28
CA THR A 440 -8.09 -14.91 9.58
C THR A 440 -9.57 -15.15 9.34
N SER A 441 -10.03 -16.37 9.64
CA SER A 441 -11.44 -16.73 9.54
C SER A 441 -12.22 -15.89 10.56
N SER A 442 -12.87 -14.83 10.08
CA SER A 442 -13.53 -13.80 10.89
C SER A 442 -14.64 -14.34 11.81
N ALA A 443 -15.08 -15.58 11.62
CA ALA A 443 -15.97 -16.29 12.53
C ALA A 443 -15.30 -16.78 13.83
N SER A 444 -13.98 -17.04 13.83
CA SER A 444 -13.26 -17.60 14.98
C SER A 444 -12.79 -16.54 15.98
N GLU A 445 -12.32 -15.38 15.51
CA GLU A 445 -11.91 -14.26 16.39
C GLU A 445 -13.08 -13.67 17.18
N VAL A 446 -14.28 -13.61 16.61
CA VAL A 446 -15.48 -13.08 17.29
C VAL A 446 -15.87 -13.96 18.49
N VAL A 447 -15.64 -15.27 18.41
CA VAL A 447 -15.86 -16.20 19.54
C VAL A 447 -14.72 -16.08 20.56
N ALA A 448 -13.47 -15.90 20.11
CA ALA A 448 -12.30 -15.78 20.98
C ALA A 448 -12.20 -14.43 21.73
N GLN A 449 -12.88 -13.37 21.27
CA GLN A 449 -12.96 -12.07 21.96
C GLN A 449 -14.21 -11.90 22.83
N ALA A 450 -15.13 -12.88 22.81
CA ALA A 450 -16.39 -12.86 23.57
C ALA A 450 -16.42 -13.88 24.73
N ALA A 451 -15.31 -14.59 24.95
CA ALA A 451 -15.09 -15.55 26.04
C ALA A 451 -13.98 -15.06 26.98
#